data_AF-A0A2X2BTH1-F1
#
_entry.id   AF-A0A2X2BTH1-F1
#
_cell.length_a   1.000
_cell.length_b   1.000
_cell.length_c   1.000
_cell.angle_alpha   90.00
_cell.angle_beta   90.00
_cell.angle_gamma   90.00
#
_symmetry.space_group_name_H-M   'P 1'
#
loop_
_entity.id
_entity.type
_entity.pdbx_description
1 polymer ?
#
loop_
_entity_poly.entity_id
_entity_poly.type
_entity_poly.pdbx_seq_one_letter_code
_entity_poly.pdbx_strand_id
1 'polypeptide(L)' 'MRAAEFIHIPPHLCIGFEDSIAGIQSIKQAGMYAIGVTADGPLPEADLAVHSLTEIDIHSLF' A
#
# COMPACT_ATOMS: atom_id res chain seq x y z
N MET A 1 -7.56 7.96 -4.27
CA MET A 1 -7.75 8.18 -2.82
C MET A 1 -7.48 9.65 -2.46
N ARG A 2 -8.19 10.23 -1.48
CA ARG A 2 -7.98 11.62 -1.01
C ARG A 2 -7.24 11.75 0.33
N ALA A 3 -6.91 10.64 0.99
CA ALA A 3 -6.36 10.65 2.35
C ALA A 3 -5.10 11.50 2.49
N ALA A 4 -4.17 11.40 1.52
CA ALA A 4 -2.95 12.20 1.48
C ALA A 4 -3.21 13.71 1.33
N GLU A 5 -4.26 14.10 0.58
CA GLU A 5 -4.67 15.50 0.42
C GLU A 5 -5.14 16.11 1.75
N PHE A 6 -5.85 15.33 2.57
CA PHE A 6 -6.35 15.79 3.88
C PHE A 6 -5.26 16.03 4.92
N ILE A 7 -4.10 15.39 4.75
CA ILE A 7 -2.92 15.60 5.60
C ILE A 7 -1.85 16.45 4.91
N HIS A 8 -2.15 17.01 3.74
CA HIS A 8 -1.26 17.86 2.95
C HIS A 8 0.08 17.20 2.57
N ILE A 9 0.08 15.89 2.33
CA ILE A 9 1.25 15.13 1.88
C ILE A 9 1.07 14.72 0.41
N PRO A 10 2.09 14.87 -0.46
CA PRO A 10 2.06 14.32 -1.80
C PRO A 10 1.87 12.79 -1.80
N PRO A 11 0.97 12.22 -2.63
CA PRO A 11 0.73 10.77 -2.64
C PRO A 11 1.97 9.90 -2.83
N HIS A 12 2.94 10.32 -3.65
CA HIS A 12 4.19 9.56 -3.84
C HIS A 12 5.10 9.49 -2.60
N LEU A 13 4.79 10.24 -1.54
CA LEU A 13 5.43 10.15 -0.23
C LEU A 13 4.59 9.34 0.77
N CYS A 14 3.52 8.68 0.32
CA CYS A 14 2.65 7.86 1.14
C CYS A 14 2.80 6.37 0.79
N ILE A 15 2.65 5.54 1.83
CA ILE A 15 2.52 4.10 1.72
C ILE A 15 1.07 3.75 2.02
N GLY A 16 0.41 3.01 1.12
CA GLY A 16 -0.92 2.46 1.30
C GLY A 16 -0.87 0.98 1.66
N PHE A 17 -1.69 0.55 2.61
CA PHE A 17 -1.82 -0.84 3.03
C PHE A 17 -3.22 -1.34 2.67
N GLU A 18 -3.33 -2.49 2.02
CA GLU A 18 -4.61 -2.98 1.52
C GLU A 18 -4.61 -4.51 1.34
N ASP A 19 -5.78 -5.13 1.44
CA ASP A 19 -6.00 -6.58 1.32
C ASP A 19 -6.81 -6.98 0.06
N SER A 20 -7.09 -6.02 -0.81
CA SER A 20 -7.95 -6.20 -1.99
C SER A 20 -7.30 -5.74 -3.29
N ILE A 21 -7.58 -6.43 -4.41
CA ILE A 21 -7.06 -6.06 -5.75
C ILE A 21 -7.51 -4.64 -6.12
N ALA A 22 -8.79 -4.33 -5.91
CA ALA A 22 -9.35 -3.01 -6.26
C ALA A 22 -8.71 -1.88 -5.44
N GLY A 23 -8.44 -2.10 -4.15
CA GLY A 23 -7.81 -1.11 -3.32
C GLY A 23 -6.33 -0.91 -3.67
N ILE A 24 -5.58 -1.98 -3.97
CA ILE A 24 -4.20 -1.89 -4.47
C ILE A 24 -4.14 -1.07 -5.76
N GLN A 25 -5.03 -1.35 -6.71
CA GLN A 25 -5.13 -0.54 -7.93
C GLN A 25 -5.40 0.94 -7.63
N SER A 26 -6.23 1.24 -6.63
CA SER A 26 -6.48 2.63 -6.20
C SER A 26 -5.24 3.31 -5.63
N ILE A 27 -4.44 2.60 -4.83
CA ILE A 27 -3.17 3.08 -4.28
C ILE A 27 -2.18 3.37 -5.41
N LYS A 28 -2.03 2.44 -6.36
CA LYS A 28 -1.12 2.58 -7.51
C LYS A 28 -1.55 3.73 -8.44
N GLN A 29 -2.84 3.87 -8.73
CA GLN A 29 -3.37 4.99 -9.51
C GLN A 29 -3.18 6.34 -8.82
N ALA A 30 -3.15 6.37 -7.49
CA ALA A 30 -2.82 7.56 -6.73
C ALA A 30 -1.31 7.88 -6.74
N GLY A 31 -0.46 7.00 -7.27
CA GLY A 31 0.99 7.17 -7.29
C GLY A 31 1.68 6.86 -5.95
N MET A 32 1.02 6.12 -5.07
CA MET A 32 1.54 5.69 -3.76
C MET A 32 2.30 4.36 -3.87
N TYR A 33 3.16 4.07 -2.88
CA TYR A 33 3.73 2.74 -2.70
C TYR A 33 2.68 1.81 -2.05
N ALA A 34 2.47 0.62 -2.59
CA ALA A 34 1.41 -0.30 -2.18
C ALA A 34 1.95 -1.53 -1.45
N ILE A 35 1.54 -1.71 -0.20
CA ILE A 35 1.80 -2.92 0.58
C ILE A 35 0.50 -3.74 0.65
N GLY A 36 0.53 -4.91 0.02
CA GLY A 36 -0.56 -5.88 0.04
C GLY A 36 -0.50 -6.79 1.26
N VAL A 37 -1.60 -6.93 2.00
CA VAL A 37 -1.74 -7.94 3.07
C VAL A 37 -2.57 -9.10 2.54
N THR A 38 -1.92 -10.23 2.25
CA THR A 38 -2.55 -11.36 1.55
C THR A 38 -2.89 -12.51 2.49
N ALA A 39 -4.19 -12.87 2.52
CA ALA A 39 -4.68 -14.13 3.09
C ALA A 39 -4.98 -15.16 2.00
N ASP A 40 -5.57 -14.74 0.87
CA ASP A 40 -6.24 -15.61 -0.10
C ASP A 40 -5.62 -15.56 -1.51
N GLY A 41 -4.31 -15.31 -1.62
CA GLY A 41 -3.58 -15.35 -2.88
C GLY A 41 -3.01 -13.99 -3.32
N PRO A 42 -2.38 -13.93 -4.50
CA PRO A 42 -1.58 -12.76 -4.88
C PRO A 42 -2.45 -11.52 -5.05
N LEU A 43 -1.92 -10.37 -4.61
CA LEU A 43 -2.45 -9.05 -4.90
C LEU A 43 -1.61 -8.45 -6.03
N PRO A 44 -2.06 -8.55 -7.30
CA PRO A 44 -1.30 -8.04 -8.43
C PRO A 44 -1.10 -6.53 -8.25
N GLU A 45 0.05 -6.02 -8.71
CA GLU A 45 0.45 -4.61 -8.62
C GLU A 45 0.87 -4.09 -7.23
N ALA A 46 0.77 -4.89 -6.17
CA ALA A 46 1.39 -4.55 -4.90
C ALA A 46 2.93 -4.48 -5.07
N ASP A 47 3.55 -3.44 -4.51
CA ASP A 47 5.01 -3.29 -4.53
C ASP A 47 5.70 -4.24 -3.53
N LEU A 48 5.00 -4.54 -2.43
CA LEU A 48 5.37 -5.55 -1.44
C LEU A 48 4.12 -6.31 -1.01
N ALA A 49 4.22 -7.63 -0.86
CA ALA A 49 3.15 -8.47 -0.32
C ALA A 49 3.63 -9.16 0.96
N VAL A 50 2.81 -9.11 2.02
CA VAL A 50 3.04 -9.74 3.32
C VAL A 50 1.82 -10.54 3.75
N HIS A 51 1.99 -11.55 4.60
CA HIS A 51 0.84 -12.29 5.15
C HIS A 51 0.29 -11.64 6.42
N SER A 52 1.12 -10.88 7.13
CA SER A 52 0.79 -10.17 8.35
C SER A 52 1.54 -8.85 8.43
N LEU A 53 0.93 -7.84 9.06
CA LEU A 53 1.60 -6.56 9.34
C LEU A 53 2.82 -6.71 10.26
N THR A 54 2.93 -7.83 10.99
CA THR A 54 4.09 -8.15 11.83
C THR A 54 5.37 -8.43 11.04
N GLU A 55 5.27 -8.66 9.74
CA GLU A 55 6.40 -8.89 8.85
C GLU A 55 7.04 -7.58 8.35
N ILE A 56 6.43 -6.44 8.67
CA ILE A 56 6.88 -5.13 8.20
C ILE A 56 7.78 -4.49 9.26
N ASP A 57 9.01 -4.17 8.86
CA ASP A 57 9.89 -3.28 9.62
C ASP A 57 9.86 -1.88 9.03
N ILE A 58 9.57 -0.88 9.85
CA ILE A 58 9.60 0.53 9.46
C ILE A 58 10.96 0.92 8.89
N HIS A 59 12.06 0.34 9.37
CA HIS A 59 13.41 0.62 8.87
C HIS A 59 13.68 0.06 7.47
N SER A 60 12.82 -0.83 6.96
CA SER A 60 12.93 -1.40 5.61
C SER A 60 12.17 -0.61 4.54
N LEU A 61 11.40 0.42 4.95
CA LEU A 61 10.52 1.19 4.08
C LEU A 61 11.09 2.56 3.64
N PHE A 62 12.35 2.84 3.96
CA PHE A 62 13.08 4.10 3.65
C PHE A 62 14.48 3.81 3.12
#